data_AF-A0A382VN84-F1
#
_entry.id   AF-A0A382VN84-F1
#
_cell.length_a   1.000
_cell.length_b   1.000
_cell.length_c   1.000
_cell.angle_alpha   90.00
_cell.angle_beta   90.00
_cell.angle_gamma   90.00
#
_symmetry.space_group_name_H-M   'P 1'
#
loop_
_entity.id
_entity.type
_entity.pdbx_description
1 polymer ?
#
loop_
_entity_poly.entity_id
_entity_poly.type
_entity_poly.pdbx_seq_one_letter_code
_entity_poly.pdbx_strand_id
1 'polypeptide(L)' 'MKKIETMFKHIKRQLDRQNTNWLSLKQAVDFTSLSESTLRRAVKSGHLHASTTTGKLLFEVKEIINWLKGGDNE' A
#
# COMPACT_ATOMS: atom_id res chain seq x y z
N MET A 1 14.66 -33.67 2.07
CA MET A 1 13.76 -32.66 2.68
C MET A 1 14.40 -31.27 2.82
N LYS A 2 15.66 -31.12 3.25
CA LYS A 2 16.31 -29.79 3.45
C LYS A 2 16.34 -28.84 2.24
N LYS A 3 16.43 -29.36 1.01
CA LYS A 3 16.51 -28.52 -0.21
C LYS A 3 15.21 -27.75 -0.50
N ILE A 4 14.05 -28.36 -0.25
CA ILE A 4 12.74 -27.72 -0.44
C ILE A 4 12.56 -26.58 0.57
N GLU A 5 12.90 -26.83 1.84
CA GLU A 5 12.84 -25.83 2.90
C GLU A 5 13.75 -24.63 2.62
N THR A 6 14.96 -24.87 2.13
CA THR A 6 15.89 -23.80 1.73
C THR A 6 15.34 -22.97 0.56
N MET A 7 14.74 -23.61 -0.45
CA MET A 7 14.13 -22.90 -1.58
C MET A 7 12.94 -22.05 -1.13
N PHE A 8 12.08 -22.59 -0.26
CA PHE A 8 10.95 -21.86 0.30
C PHE A 8 11.42 -20.61 1.07
N LYS A 9 12.44 -20.75 1.93
CA LYS A 9 13.01 -19.63 2.69
C LYS A 9 13.60 -18.55 1.77
N HIS A 10 14.21 -18.94 0.65
CA HIS A 10 14.75 -18.00 -0.32
C HIS A 10 13.64 -17.22 -1.03
N ILE A 11 12.60 -17.92 -1.51
CA ILE A 11 11.44 -17.31 -2.18
C ILE A 11 10.74 -16.32 -1.24
N LYS A 12 10.50 -16.73 0.02
CA LYS A 12 9.88 -15.87 1.03
C LYS A 12 10.71 -14.59 1.25
N ARG A 13 12.04 -14.71 1.40
CA ARG A 13 12.92 -13.56 1.59
C ARG A 13 12.95 -12.61 0.38
N GLN A 14 12.81 -13.13 -0.84
CA GLN A 14 12.71 -12.30 -2.04
C GLN A 14 11.38 -11.55 -2.08
N LEU A 15 10.28 -12.20 -1.71
CA LEU A 15 8.96 -11.58 -1.63
C LEU A 15 8.92 -10.48 -0.55
N ASP A 16 9.48 -10.73 0.63
CA ASP A 16 9.56 -9.75 1.72
C ASP A 16 10.39 -8.51 1.33
N ARG A 17 11.43 -8.67 0.49
CA ARG A 17 12.26 -7.56 0.00
C ARG A 17 11.61 -6.74 -1.10
N GLN A 18 10.69 -7.33 -1.87
CA GLN A 18 9.94 -6.63 -2.91
C GLN A 18 8.69 -5.93 -2.37
N ASN A 19 8.29 -6.21 -1.14
CA ASN A 19 7.16 -5.55 -0.51
C ASN A 19 7.58 -4.15 -0.02
N THR A 20 7.93 -3.26 -0.95
CA THR A 20 7.88 -1.83 -0.66
C THR A 20 6.42 -1.54 -0.33
N ASN A 21 6.13 -1.10 0.90
CA ASN A 21 4.78 -0.82 1.39
C ASN A 21 4.07 0.32 0.63
N TRP A 22 4.53 0.69 -0.56
CA TRP A 22 4.07 1.81 -1.36
C TRP A 22 3.27 1.33 -2.56
N LEU A 23 2.07 1.88 -2.72
CA LEU A 23 1.19 1.67 -3.86
C LEU A 23 1.13 2.95 -4.69
N SER A 24 1.24 2.82 -6.01
CA SER A 24 0.82 3.87 -6.93
C SER A 24 -0.69 4.07 -6.89
N LEU A 25 -1.20 5.18 -7.43
CA LEU A 25 -2.65 5.41 -7.52
C LEU A 25 -3.41 4.24 -8.17
N LYS A 26 -2.88 3.67 -9.27
CA LYS A 26 -3.53 2.54 -9.94
C LYS A 26 -3.56 1.30 -9.04
N GLN A 27 -2.46 1.00 -8.37
CA GLN A 27 -2.41 -0.11 -7.41
C GLN A 27 -3.32 0.13 -6.20
N ALA A 28 -3.48 1.38 -5.75
CA ALA A 28 -4.39 1.74 -4.67
C ALA A 28 -5.87 1.59 -5.08
N VAL A 29 -6.21 1.88 -6.35
CA VAL A 29 -7.54 1.57 -6.91
C VAL A 29 -7.82 0.08 -6.84
N ASP A 30 -6.88 -0.73 -7.34
CA ASP A 30 -7.01 -2.20 -7.32
C ASP A 30 -7.09 -2.73 -5.88
N PHE A 31 -6.31 -2.15 -4.96
CA PHE A 31 -6.26 -2.55 -3.55
C PHE A 31 -7.54 -2.20 -2.77
N THR A 32 -8.14 -1.03 -3.03
CA THR A 32 -9.31 -0.53 -2.28
C THR A 32 -10.64 -0.78 -2.96
N SER A 33 -10.63 -1.17 -4.25
CA SER A 33 -11.81 -1.20 -5.12
C SER A 33 -12.52 0.17 -5.28
N LEU A 34 -11.86 1.28 -4.91
CA LEU A 34 -12.38 2.63 -5.05
C LEU A 34 -11.88 3.29 -6.34
N SER A 35 -12.68 4.23 -6.88
CA SER A 35 -12.26 5.00 -8.05
C SER A 35 -11.06 5.92 -7.75
N GLU A 36 -10.25 6.22 -8.78
CA GLU A 36 -9.17 7.22 -8.69
C GLU A 36 -9.68 8.55 -8.13
N SER A 37 -10.86 8.99 -8.56
CA SER A 37 -11.48 10.25 -8.12
C SER A 37 -11.76 10.25 -6.62
N THR A 38 -12.18 9.12 -6.05
CA THR A 38 -12.40 8.97 -4.60
C THR A 38 -11.09 9.11 -3.84
N LEU A 39 -10.03 8.41 -4.26
CA LEU A 39 -8.73 8.47 -3.61
C LEU A 39 -8.11 9.88 -3.71
N ARG A 40 -8.19 10.53 -4.88
CA ARG A 40 -7.71 11.90 -5.07
C ARG A 40 -8.46 12.90 -4.18
N ARG A 41 -9.77 12.75 -4.02
CA ARG A 41 -10.57 13.59 -3.11
C ARG A 41 -10.14 13.39 -1.66
N ALA A 42 -9.95 12.14 -1.22
CA ALA A 42 -9.52 11.82 0.14
C ALA A 42 -8.14 12.40 0.48
N VAL A 43 -7.20 12.37 -0.48
CA VAL A 43 -5.91 13.05 -0.34
C VAL A 43 -6.08 14.57 -0.28
N LYS A 44 -6.87 15.15 -1.20
CA LYS A 44 -7.12 16.59 -1.25
C LYS A 44 -7.80 17.13 0.03
N SER A 45 -8.67 16.34 0.65
CA SER A 45 -9.34 16.69 1.91
C SER A 45 -8.47 16.44 3.15
N GLY A 46 -7.28 15.84 3.01
CA GLY A 46 -6.38 15.52 4.12
C GLY A 46 -6.79 14.28 4.94
N HIS A 47 -7.77 13.49 4.48
CA HIS A 47 -8.20 12.27 5.19
C HIS A 47 -7.31 11.06 4.87
N LEU A 48 -6.66 11.06 3.70
CA LEU A 48 -5.75 9.99 3.29
C LEU A 48 -4.36 10.58 3.02
N HIS A 49 -3.35 10.10 3.74
CA HIS A 49 -1.98 10.49 3.50
C HIS A 49 -1.41 9.84 2.23
N ALA A 50 -0.70 10.63 1.43
CA ALA A 50 0.03 10.15 0.25
C ALA A 50 1.30 10.99 0.04
N SER A 51 2.39 10.32 -0.32
CA SER A 51 3.62 10.99 -0.75
C SER A 51 3.44 11.56 -2.15
N THR A 52 3.84 12.83 -2.33
CA THR A 52 3.79 13.57 -3.59
C THR A 52 5.17 14.02 -4.07
N THR A 53 6.24 13.66 -3.35
CA THR A 53 7.62 14.12 -3.60
C THR A 53 8.12 13.85 -5.02
N THR A 54 7.60 12.81 -5.67
CA THR A 54 7.99 12.40 -7.03
C THR A 54 7.08 12.96 -8.13
N GLY A 55 6.09 13.80 -7.78
CA GLY A 55 5.03 14.26 -8.68
C GLY A 55 3.92 13.22 -8.92
N LYS A 56 4.06 12.01 -8.37
CA LYS A 56 3.02 10.96 -8.37
C LYS A 56 2.46 10.79 -6.96
N LEU A 57 1.21 10.35 -6.86
CA LEU A 57 0.63 9.89 -5.60
C LEU A 57 1.14 8.48 -5.30
N LEU A 58 1.88 8.36 -4.20
CA LEU A 58 2.33 7.10 -3.64
C LEU A 58 1.74 6.95 -2.24
N PHE A 59 1.11 5.81 -2.00
CA PHE A 59 0.37 5.54 -0.77
C PHE A 59 1.07 4.46 0.02
N GLU A 60 1.30 4.68 1.31
CA GLU A 60 1.70 3.57 2.17
C GLU A 60 0.48 2.68 2.45
N VAL A 61 0.65 1.35 2.36
CA VAL A 61 -0.43 0.37 2.62
C VAL A 61 -1.03 0.59 4.02
N LYS A 62 -0.19 0.88 5.02
CA LYS A 62 -0.62 1.17 6.38
C LYS A 62 -1.57 2.38 6.44
N GLU A 63 -1.22 3.47 5.76
CA GLU A 63 -2.03 4.69 5.72
C GLU A 63 -3.39 4.45 5.06
N ILE A 64 -3.44 3.69 3.95
CA ILE A 64 -4.71 3.29 3.34
C ILE A 64 -5.57 2.47 4.31
N ILE A 65 -4.98 1.48 4.97
CA ILE A 65 -5.71 0.62 5.92
C ILE A 65 -6.25 1.44 7.09
N ASN A 66 -5.43 2.33 7.66
CA ASN A 66 -5.84 3.20 8.76
C ASN A 66 -6.98 4.14 8.35
N TRP A 67 -6.87 4.73 7.16
CA TRP A 67 -7.92 5.57 6.60
C TRP A 67 -9.23 4.80 6.39
N LEU A 68 -9.18 3.58 5.81
CA LEU A 68 -10.36 2.74 5.59
C LEU A 68 -11.03 2.29 6.90
N LYS A 69 -10.26 2.13 7.97
CA LYS A 69 -10.79 1.81 9.31
C LYS A 69 -11.49 3.00 9.99
N GLY A 70 -11.38 4.20 9.44
CA GLY A 70 -12.04 5.41 9.95
C GLY A 70 -11.16 6.31 10.82
N GLY A 71 -9.83 6.10 10.80
CA GLY A 71 -8.90 6.77 11.74
C GLY A 71 -9.02 6.19 13.14
N ASP A 72 -7.90 6.09 13.86
CA ASP A 72 -7.91 5.66 15.26
C ASP A 72 -8.77 6.64 16.08
N ASN A 73 -10.03 6.29 16.31
CA ASN A 73 -10.79 6.76 17.45
C ASN A 73 -10.32 5.96 18.66
N GLU A 74 -9.11 6.27 19.16
CA GLU A 74 -8.72 6.31 20.59
C GLU A 74 -7.27 6.80 20.75
#